data_AF-A0AAV6I7C7-F1
#
_entry.id   AF-A0AAV6I7C7-F1
#
_cell.length_a   1.000
_cell.length_b   1.000
_cell.length_c   1.000
_cell.angle_alpha   90.00
_cell.angle_beta   90.00
_cell.angle_gamma   90.00
#
_symmetry.space_group_name_H-M   'P 1'
#
loop_
_entity.id
_entity.type
_entity.pdbx_description
1 polymer ?
#
loop_
_entity_poly.entity_id
_entity_poly.type
_entity_poly.pdbx_seq_one_letter_code
_entity_poly.pdbx_strand_id
1 'polypeptide(L)'
;MSTSSSSMLFTVTRQEPRLVVPVEPTPRELKQLSDIDDQEGPGFQIPVIMFYKSNPFMEGEDPVRVIKEGLAKALSFYYPFAGRLVEGPNRKLLVDCTREGVLFVEADAEVELNRLGDAILPGSPVLEELLHGVPGSDGILGCPLLLLQVELAT
;
A
#
# COMPACT_ATOMS: atom_id res chain seq x y z
N MET A 1 -24.27 -9.16 28.71
CA MET A 1 -25.30 -9.12 27.65
C MET A 1 -24.56 -9.24 26.33
N SER A 2 -24.80 -10.33 25.59
CA SER A 2 -24.20 -10.59 24.28
C SER A 2 -24.78 -9.59 23.29
N THR A 3 -23.96 -8.67 22.79
CA THR A 3 -24.33 -7.83 21.66
C THR A 3 -24.22 -8.69 20.40
N SER A 4 -25.37 -8.94 19.78
CA SER A 4 -25.48 -9.48 18.43
C SER A 4 -24.51 -8.72 17.52
N SER A 5 -23.45 -9.40 17.07
CA SER A 5 -22.54 -8.88 16.05
C SER A 5 -23.31 -8.82 14.75
N SER A 6 -23.91 -7.66 14.47
CA SER A 6 -24.30 -7.33 13.10
C SER A 6 -23.01 -7.32 12.30
N SER A 7 -22.84 -8.32 11.44
CA SER A 7 -21.74 -8.31 10.47
C SER A 7 -21.90 -7.06 9.63
N MET A 8 -21.05 -6.06 9.85
CA MET A 8 -20.96 -4.91 8.98
C MET A 8 -20.46 -5.40 7.62
N LEU A 9 -21.38 -5.52 6.68
CA LEU A 9 -21.10 -5.82 5.28
C LEU A 9 -21.18 -4.49 4.54
N PHE A 10 -20.03 -4.05 4.03
CA PHE A 10 -19.92 -2.96 3.07
C PHE A 10 -19.15 -3.50 1.86
N THR A 11 -19.19 -2.75 0.77
CA THR A 11 -18.48 -3.11 -0.46
C THR A 11 -17.42 -2.05 -0.73
N VAL A 12 -16.22 -2.51 -1.09
CA VAL A 12 -15.15 -1.65 -1.58
C VAL A 12 -15.04 -1.84 -3.09
N THR A 13 -15.37 -0.80 -3.85
CA THR A 13 -15.19 -0.77 -5.29
C THR A 13 -13.79 -0.27 -5.61
N ARG A 14 -13.01 -1.07 -6.33
CA ARG A 14 -11.60 -0.76 -6.64
C ARG A 14 -11.43 -0.43 -8.11
N GLN A 15 -10.67 0.61 -8.38
CA GLN A 15 -10.20 0.94 -9.72
C GLN A 15 -9.03 0.03 -10.12
N GLU A 16 -8.71 0.03 -11.42
CA GLU A 16 -7.57 -0.72 -11.93
C GLU A 16 -6.25 -0.26 -11.27
N PRO A 17 -5.40 -1.19 -10.77
CA PRO A 17 -4.12 -0.85 -10.18
C PRO A 17 -3.20 -0.13 -11.16
N ARG A 18 -2.48 0.89 -10.67
CA ARG A 18 -1.53 1.67 -11.49
C ARG A 18 -0.20 1.83 -10.78
N LEU A 19 0.85 2.04 -11.56
CA LEU A 19 2.17 2.35 -11.02
C LEU A 19 2.33 3.86 -10.82
N VAL A 20 2.81 4.25 -9.63
CA VAL A 20 3.26 5.61 -9.35
C VAL A 20 4.77 5.62 -9.33
N VAL A 21 5.36 6.43 -10.21
CA VAL A 21 6.80 6.52 -10.42
C VAL A 21 7.36 7.79 -9.78
N PRO A 22 8.67 7.83 -9.46
CA PRO A 22 9.34 9.07 -9.08
C PRO A 22 9.16 10.16 -10.15
N VAL A 23 8.91 11.40 -9.73
CA VAL A 23 8.83 12.55 -10.67
C VAL A 23 10.20 12.92 -11.21
N GLU A 24 11.23 12.89 -10.36
CA GLU A 24 12.60 13.21 -10.78
C GLU A 24 13.35 11.95 -11.22
N PRO A 25 14.35 12.08 -12.10
CA PRO A 25 15.28 10.99 -12.38
C PRO A 25 16.03 10.53 -11.12
N THR A 26 16.06 9.23 -10.86
CA THR A 26 16.73 8.63 -9.68
C THR A 26 17.84 7.66 -10.07
N PRO A 27 18.87 7.40 -9.25
CA PRO A 27 19.90 6.42 -9.61
C PRO A 27 19.30 5.05 -10.02
N ARG A 28 19.86 4.44 -11.07
CA ARG A 28 19.58 3.05 -11.45
C ARG A 28 20.74 2.19 -10.99
N GLU A 29 20.52 1.43 -9.93
CA GLU A 29 21.56 0.66 -9.26
C GLU A 29 20.97 -0.52 -8.50
N LEU A 30 21.84 -1.49 -8.19
CA LEU A 30 21.53 -2.57 -7.27
C LEU A 30 21.96 -2.17 -5.87
N LYS A 31 21.02 -2.12 -4.93
CA LYS A 31 21.32 -1.92 -3.51
C LYS A 31 21.27 -3.23 -2.77
N GLN A 32 22.41 -3.67 -2.26
CA GLN A 32 22.49 -4.85 -1.42
C GLN A 32 21.79 -4.58 -0.08
N LEU A 33 20.96 -5.51 0.37
CA LEU A 33 20.38 -5.45 1.72
C LEU A 33 21.45 -5.67 2.78
N SER A 34 21.29 -5.03 3.94
CA SER A 34 22.16 -5.30 5.09
C SER A 34 21.92 -6.72 5.62
N ASP A 35 22.82 -7.25 6.46
CA ASP A 35 22.62 -8.57 7.09
C ASP A 35 21.43 -8.59 8.08
N ILE A 36 20.92 -7.42 8.50
CA ILE A 36 19.70 -7.30 9.31
C ILE A 36 18.46 -7.44 8.41
N ASP A 37 18.49 -6.84 7.22
CA ASP A 37 17.36 -6.83 6.28
C ASP A 37 17.29 -8.10 5.42
N ASP A 38 18.39 -8.85 5.34
CA ASP A 38 18.57 -10.09 4.56
C ASP A 38 18.45 -11.35 5.44
N GLN A 39 17.92 -11.22 6.65
CA GLN A 39 17.66 -12.39 7.49
C GLN A 39 16.63 -13.30 6.78
N GLU A 40 16.80 -14.61 6.86
CA GLU A 40 15.78 -15.60 6.48
C GLU A 40 14.60 -15.53 7.49
N GLY A 41 13.92 -14.39 7.53
CA GLY A 41 12.63 -14.20 8.18
C GLY A 41 11.51 -14.29 7.14
N PRO A 42 10.23 -14.26 7.55
CA PRO A 42 9.18 -14.29 6.59
C PRO A 42 9.25 -12.97 5.82
N GLY A 43 9.61 -13.05 4.54
CA GLY A 43 9.36 -11.99 3.57
C GLY A 43 7.86 -11.97 3.37
N PHE A 44 7.17 -11.16 4.17
CA PHE A 44 5.74 -10.88 4.01
C PHE A 44 5.55 -9.38 3.97
N GLN A 45 4.53 -8.96 3.23
CA GLN A 45 4.12 -7.57 3.23
C GLN A 45 3.39 -7.27 4.53
N ILE A 46 3.75 -6.16 5.18
CA ILE A 46 3.12 -5.72 6.42
C ILE A 46 1.98 -4.76 6.05
N PRO A 47 0.70 -5.18 6.18
CA PRO A 47 -0.42 -4.29 5.93
C PRO A 47 -0.52 -3.23 7.02
N VAL A 48 -0.78 -1.98 6.64
CA VAL A 48 -1.03 -0.87 7.55
C VAL A 48 -2.24 -0.09 7.04
N ILE A 49 -3.22 0.12 7.91
CA ILE A 49 -4.40 0.97 7.62
C ILE A 49 -4.30 2.23 8.45
N MET A 50 -4.54 3.37 7.83
CA MET A 50 -4.59 4.67 8.48
C MET A 50 -5.88 5.39 8.11
N PHE A 51 -6.60 5.86 9.12
CA PHE A 51 -7.85 6.59 8.94
C PHE A 51 -7.68 8.07 9.21
N TYR A 52 -8.24 8.89 8.33
CA TYR A 52 -8.19 10.33 8.41
C TYR A 52 -9.60 10.90 8.32
N LYS A 53 -9.91 11.86 9.18
CA LYS A 53 -11.15 12.64 9.06
C LYS A 53 -11.01 13.65 7.93
N SER A 54 -12.12 13.94 7.25
CA SER A 54 -12.17 15.01 6.25
C SER A 54 -11.67 16.33 6.85
N ASN A 55 -10.84 17.03 6.09
CA ASN A 55 -10.26 18.31 6.47
C ASN A 55 -10.98 19.45 5.72
N PRO A 56 -11.72 20.34 6.41
CA PRO A 56 -12.43 21.45 5.77
C PRO A 56 -11.53 22.38 4.95
N PHE A 57 -10.24 22.48 5.28
CA PHE A 57 -9.29 23.30 4.52
C PHE A 57 -8.87 22.70 3.17
N MET A 58 -9.21 21.43 2.93
CA MET A 58 -8.96 20.72 1.68
C MET A 58 -10.26 20.51 0.88
N GLU A 59 -11.31 21.28 1.18
CA GLU A 59 -12.58 21.19 0.46
C GLU A 59 -12.39 21.49 -1.03
N GLY A 60 -12.92 20.62 -1.89
CA GLY A 60 -12.78 20.71 -3.35
C GLY A 60 -11.47 20.14 -3.91
N GLU A 61 -10.51 19.75 -3.06
CA GLU A 61 -9.34 18.99 -3.50
C GLU A 61 -9.67 17.51 -3.64
N ASP A 62 -9.13 16.89 -4.69
CA ASP A 62 -9.18 15.44 -4.86
C ASP A 62 -8.06 14.80 -4.03
N PRO A 63 -8.38 14.11 -2.91
CA PRO A 63 -7.39 13.49 -2.05
C PRO A 63 -6.57 12.41 -2.77
N VAL A 64 -7.16 11.68 -3.73
CA VAL A 64 -6.46 10.65 -4.49
C VAL A 64 -5.36 11.29 -5.32
N ARG A 65 -5.70 12.37 -6.05
CA ARG A 65 -4.73 13.15 -6.82
C ARG A 65 -3.61 13.70 -5.93
N VAL A 66 -3.96 14.33 -4.80
CA VAL A 66 -2.98 14.94 -3.88
C VAL A 66 -2.02 13.90 -3.31
N ILE A 67 -2.53 12.75 -2.85
CA ILE A 67 -1.71 11.66 -2.31
C ILE A 67 -0.81 11.09 -3.40
N LYS A 68 -1.35 10.84 -4.60
CA LYS A 68 -0.60 10.30 -5.73
C LYS A 68 0.56 11.21 -6.16
N GLU A 69 0.32 12.53 -6.24
CA GLU A 69 1.36 13.51 -6.53
C GLU A 69 2.41 13.61 -5.42
N GLY A 70 1.96 13.59 -4.16
CA GLY A 70 2.85 13.58 -3.00
C GLY A 70 3.76 12.36 -2.96
N LEU A 71 3.19 11.18 -3.25
CA LEU A 71 3.90 9.91 -3.36
C LEU A 71 4.96 9.95 -4.46
N ALA A 72 4.61 10.40 -5.67
CA ALA A 72 5.56 10.54 -6.76
C ALA A 72 6.76 11.44 -6.37
N LYS A 73 6.49 12.56 -5.68
CA LYS A 73 7.54 13.46 -5.16
C LYS A 73 8.41 12.75 -4.12
N ALA A 74 7.80 12.09 -3.14
CA ALA A 74 8.51 11.34 -2.11
C ALA A 74 9.42 10.25 -2.71
N LEU A 75 8.94 9.52 -3.72
CA LEU A 75 9.70 8.47 -4.40
C LEU A 75 10.96 8.98 -5.11
N SER A 76 11.10 10.29 -5.34
CA SER A 76 12.36 10.85 -5.84
C SER A 76 13.47 10.77 -4.78
N PHE A 77 13.11 10.89 -3.51
CA PHE A 77 14.03 10.75 -2.37
C PHE A 77 14.11 9.31 -1.86
N TYR A 78 13.00 8.58 -1.92
CA TYR A 78 12.85 7.20 -1.47
C TYR A 78 12.80 6.20 -2.64
N TYR A 79 13.62 6.45 -3.67
CA TYR A 79 13.58 5.72 -4.93
C TYR A 79 13.79 4.20 -4.86
N PRO A 80 14.45 3.60 -3.85
CA PRO A 80 14.51 2.14 -3.76
C PRO A 80 13.12 1.49 -3.69
N PHE A 81 12.11 2.16 -3.11
CA PHE A 81 10.74 1.64 -3.08
C PHE A 81 10.09 1.52 -4.46
N ALA A 82 10.55 2.31 -5.44
CA ALA A 82 10.12 2.22 -6.83
C ALA A 82 10.85 1.10 -7.62
N GLY A 83 11.68 0.30 -6.97
CA GLY A 83 12.38 -0.85 -7.53
C GLY A 83 11.69 -2.19 -7.25
N ARG A 84 12.46 -3.27 -7.38
CA ARG A 84 12.04 -4.65 -7.07
C ARG A 84 13.11 -5.37 -6.27
N LEU A 85 12.70 -6.28 -5.39
CA LEU A 85 13.64 -7.21 -4.76
C LEU A 85 14.03 -8.28 -5.77
N VAL A 86 15.32 -8.57 -5.84
CA VAL A 86 15.91 -9.60 -6.70
C VAL A 86 16.89 -10.44 -5.88
N GLU A 87 17.05 -11.71 -6.26
CA GLU A 87 18.06 -12.58 -5.67
C GLU A 87 19.38 -12.41 -6.43
N GLY A 88 20.46 -12.15 -5.70
CA GLY A 88 21.81 -12.08 -6.23
C GLY A 88 22.69 -13.26 -5.83
N PRO A 89 24.02 -13.12 -6.00
CA PRO A 89 24.97 -14.17 -5.64
C PRO A 89 24.82 -14.60 -4.18
N ASN A 90 24.96 -15.90 -3.93
CA ASN A 90 24.84 -16.51 -2.60
C ASN A 90 23.46 -16.28 -1.93
N ARG A 91 22.39 -16.13 -2.72
CA ARG A 91 21.02 -15.88 -2.26
C ARG A 91 20.81 -14.55 -1.53
N LYS A 92 21.79 -13.63 -1.60
CA LYS A 92 21.67 -12.29 -1.01
C LYS A 92 20.57 -11.51 -1.73
N LEU A 93 19.65 -10.91 -0.98
CA LEU A 93 18.65 -10.01 -1.53
C LEU A 93 19.24 -8.65 -1.88
N LEU A 94 18.81 -8.12 -3.04
CA LEU A 94 19.12 -6.77 -3.50
C LEU A 94 17.85 -6.07 -3.94
N VAL A 95 17.82 -4.75 -3.81
CA VAL A 95 16.84 -3.90 -4.48
C VAL A 95 17.41 -3.48 -5.83
N ASP A 96 16.79 -3.92 -6.91
CA ASP A 96 17.01 -3.36 -8.24
C ASP A 96 16.19 -2.08 -8.38
N CYS A 97 16.87 -0.93 -8.36
CA CYS A 97 16.26 0.39 -8.46
C CYS A 97 15.89 0.73 -9.91
N THR A 98 14.92 0.01 -10.47
CA THR A 98 14.47 0.09 -11.88
C THR A 98 13.65 1.33 -12.21
N ARG A 99 13.10 1.99 -11.18
CA ARG A 99 12.10 3.08 -11.26
C ARG A 99 10.75 2.67 -11.83
N GLU A 100 10.41 1.38 -11.82
CA GLU A 100 9.10 0.90 -12.25
C GLU A 100 7.94 1.48 -11.42
N GLY A 101 8.22 1.92 -10.19
CA GLY A 101 7.24 2.56 -9.33
C GLY A 101 6.59 1.62 -8.33
N VAL A 102 5.71 2.19 -7.52
CA VAL A 102 4.93 1.51 -6.49
C VAL A 102 3.51 1.27 -6.98
N LEU A 103 2.86 0.22 -6.47
CA LEU A 103 1.50 -0.09 -6.86
C LEU A 103 0.52 0.81 -6.12
N PHE A 104 -0.44 1.39 -6.84
CA PHE A 104 -1.42 2.33 -6.32
C PHE A 104 -2.81 1.95 -6.79
N VAL A 105 -3.73 1.83 -5.85
CA VAL A 105 -5.15 1.49 -6.08
C VAL A 105 -6.00 2.61 -5.51
N GLU A 106 -6.92 3.11 -6.32
CA GLU A 106 -7.98 3.99 -5.89
C GLU A 106 -9.23 3.14 -5.61
N ALA A 107 -9.94 3.46 -4.54
CA ALA A 107 -11.12 2.72 -4.14
C ALA A 107 -12.17 3.61 -3.47
N ASP A 108 -13.42 3.18 -3.56
CA ASP A 108 -14.57 3.78 -2.88
C ASP A 108 -15.19 2.75 -1.96
N ALA A 109 -15.45 3.12 -0.70
CA ALA A 109 -16.05 2.26 0.30
C ALA A 109 -17.42 2.82 0.72
N GLU A 110 -18.47 2.01 0.57
CA GLU A 110 -19.84 2.38 0.94
C GLU A 110 -20.07 2.25 2.45
N VAL A 111 -19.25 2.94 3.25
CA VAL A 111 -19.30 2.89 4.71
C VAL A 111 -18.82 4.20 5.34
N GLU A 112 -19.58 4.72 6.29
CA GLU A 112 -19.11 5.83 7.11
C GLU A 112 -17.99 5.35 8.05
N LEU A 113 -16.88 6.10 8.07
CA LEU A 113 -15.71 5.79 8.90
C LEU A 113 -16.06 5.62 10.40
N ASN A 114 -17.04 6.36 10.92
CA ASN A 114 -17.49 6.25 12.31
C ASN A 114 -18.11 4.88 12.66
N ARG A 115 -18.57 4.11 11.65
CA ARG A 115 -19.16 2.79 11.83
C ARG A 115 -18.09 1.71 11.89
N LEU A 116 -16.93 1.94 11.28
CA LEU A 116 -15.85 0.96 11.26
C LEU A 116 -15.30 0.65 12.67
N GLY A 117 -15.17 1.66 13.54
CA GLY A 117 -14.94 1.52 14.99
C GLY A 117 -14.10 0.30 15.43
N ASP A 118 -14.63 -0.47 16.38
CA ASP A 118 -14.02 -1.72 16.89
C ASP A 118 -14.22 -2.93 15.94
N ALA A 119 -14.81 -2.74 14.75
CA ALA A 119 -15.03 -3.83 13.80
C ALA A 119 -13.73 -4.21 13.06
N ILE A 120 -12.71 -3.35 13.11
CA ILE A 120 -11.40 -3.59 12.50
C ILE A 120 -10.52 -4.39 13.48
N LEU A 121 -10.86 -5.65 13.64
CA LEU A 121 -10.07 -6.60 14.41
C LEU A 121 -9.27 -7.53 13.48
N PRO A 122 -8.12 -8.06 13.93
CA PRO A 122 -7.41 -9.10 13.21
C PRO A 122 -8.34 -10.27 12.86
N GLY A 123 -8.41 -10.64 11.58
CA GLY A 123 -9.26 -11.72 11.06
C GLY A 123 -10.75 -11.37 10.92
N SER A 124 -11.12 -10.09 11.06
CA SER A 124 -12.49 -9.65 10.76
C SER A 124 -12.72 -9.54 9.25
N PRO A 125 -13.92 -9.86 8.74
CA PRO A 125 -14.27 -9.65 7.33
C PRO A 125 -14.14 -8.19 6.89
N VAL A 126 -14.36 -7.24 7.82
CA VAL A 126 -14.14 -5.81 7.60
C VAL A 126 -12.69 -5.52 7.27
N LEU A 127 -11.75 -6.04 8.06
CA LEU A 127 -10.32 -5.84 7.82
C LEU A 127 -9.86 -6.49 6.50
N GLU A 128 -10.35 -7.70 6.22
CA GLU A 128 -10.03 -8.40 4.97
C GLU A 128 -10.57 -7.66 3.74
N GLU A 129 -11.79 -7.10 3.84
CA GLU A 129 -12.39 -6.29 2.78
C GLU A 129 -11.61 -4.98 2.57
N LEU A 130 -10.98 -4.38 3.59
CA LEU A 130 -10.12 -3.20 3.41
C LEU A 130 -8.75 -3.57 2.83
N LEU A 131 -8.12 -4.64 3.32
CA LEU A 131 -6.75 -5.06 2.98
C LEU A 131 -6.59 -5.81 1.66
N HIS A 132 -7.66 -5.97 0.86
CA HIS A 132 -7.65 -6.79 -0.34
C HIS A 132 -6.41 -6.56 -1.22
N GLY A 133 -5.59 -7.61 -1.35
CA GLY A 133 -4.35 -7.56 -2.13
C GLY A 133 -4.61 -7.58 -3.63
N VAL A 134 -3.69 -7.00 -4.41
CA VAL A 134 -3.73 -7.10 -5.87
C VAL A 134 -3.19 -8.47 -6.30
N PRO A 135 -3.90 -9.25 -7.13
CA PRO A 135 -3.42 -10.55 -7.58
C PRO A 135 -2.03 -10.47 -8.22
N GLY A 136 -1.09 -11.30 -7.75
CA GLY A 136 0.29 -11.33 -8.23
C GLY A 136 1.20 -10.25 -7.65
N SER A 137 0.72 -9.46 -6.68
CA SER A 137 1.54 -8.50 -5.94
C SER A 137 1.94 -8.99 -4.55
N ASP A 138 1.56 -10.20 -4.14
CA ASP A 138 1.78 -10.79 -2.82
C ASP A 138 3.14 -11.48 -2.65
N GLY A 139 3.90 -11.60 -3.74
CA GLY A 139 5.26 -12.10 -3.72
C GLY A 139 6.28 -11.11 -3.16
N ILE A 140 7.52 -11.60 -2.99
CA ILE A 140 8.67 -10.80 -2.54
C ILE A 140 9.59 -10.46 -3.71
N LEU A 141 10.02 -11.47 -4.47
CA LEU A 141 10.92 -11.26 -5.59
C LEU A 141 10.15 -10.77 -6.82
N GLY A 142 10.65 -9.72 -7.46
CA GLY A 142 10.05 -9.15 -8.67
C GLY A 142 8.72 -8.41 -8.47
N CYS A 143 8.20 -8.37 -7.24
CA CYS A 143 6.95 -7.67 -6.90
C CYS A 143 7.22 -6.23 -6.44
N PRO A 144 6.25 -5.30 -6.58
CA PRO A 144 6.35 -3.96 -6.01
C PRO A 144 6.61 -4.01 -4.50
N LEU A 145 7.54 -3.17 -4.02
CA LEU A 145 7.92 -3.14 -2.60
C LEU A 145 6.92 -2.38 -1.71
N LEU A 146 5.98 -1.67 -2.34
CA LEU A 146 4.97 -0.89 -1.67
C LEU A 146 3.68 -0.91 -2.51
N LEU A 147 2.57 -1.14 -1.83
CA LEU A 147 1.21 -1.04 -2.33
C LEU A 147 0.48 0.00 -1.48
N LEU A 148 -0.09 1.02 -2.13
CA LEU A 148 -0.98 1.98 -1.47
C LEU A 148 -2.38 1.83 -2.05
N GLN A 149 -3.37 1.68 -1.16
CA GLN A 149 -4.77 1.84 -1.50
C GLN A 149 -5.27 3.13 -0.85
N VAL A 150 -5.93 4.00 -1.62
CA VAL A 150 -6.62 5.18 -1.11
C VAL A 150 -8.10 4.92 -1.24
N GLU A 151 -8.79 4.92 -0.10
CA GLU A 151 -10.23 4.68 -0.01
C GLU A 151 -10.97 5.97 0.33
N LEU A 152 -11.99 6.28 -0.47
CA LEU A 152 -12.94 7.34 -0.18
C LEU A 152 -14.17 6.71 0.48
N ALA A 153 -14.36 7.04 1.76
CA ALA A 153 -15.55 6.68 2.52
C ALA A 153 -16.65 7.71 2.26
N THR A 154 -17.82 7.27 1.80
CA THR A 154 -19.01 8.11 1.56
C THR A 154 -19.92 8.18 2.78
#